data_AF-A0A962CJG4-F1
#
_entry.id   AF-A0A962CJG4-F1
#
_cell.length_a   1.000
_cell.length_b   1.000
_cell.length_c   1.000
_cell.angle_alpha   90.00
_cell.angle_beta   90.00
_cell.angle_gamma   90.00
#
_symmetry.space_group_name_H-M   'P 1'
#
loop_
_entity.id
_entity.type
_entity.pdbx_description
1 polymer ?
#
loop_
_entity_poly.entity_id
_entity_poly.type
_entity_poly.pdbx_seq_one_letter_code
_entity_poly.pdbx_strand_id
1 'polypeptide(L)'
;MTWLELSLTLRSDQQESVEAALEDVGALSVTLLDADADTSDEQAILEPAVGETPLWSQVVLAALFEADTDRSGLVHVLGELLPELEPDQISFREVADQDWTRVWMDQFRPMQFGRRLW
;
A
#
# COMPACT_ATOMS: atom_id res chain seq x y z
N MET A 1 3.18 -15.92 10.67
CA MET A 1 2.35 -16.30 9.51
C MET A 1 2.93 -15.66 8.25
N THR A 2 2.33 -15.78 7.08
CA THR A 2 2.73 -14.98 5.90
C THR A 2 1.45 -14.32 5.42
N TRP A 3 1.52 -13.07 4.99
CA TRP A 3 0.40 -12.34 4.44
C TRP A 3 0.52 -12.28 2.92
N LEU A 4 -0.61 -12.11 2.24
CA LEU A 4 -0.63 -11.84 0.81
C LEU A 4 -0.86 -10.34 0.62
N GLU A 5 -0.01 -9.67 -0.12
CA GLU A 5 -0.28 -8.31 -0.58
C GLU A 5 -0.61 -8.33 -2.08
N LEU A 6 -1.72 -7.70 -2.43
CA LEU A 6 -2.09 -7.32 -3.79
C LEU A 6 -1.76 -5.85 -3.97
N SER A 7 -1.09 -5.50 -5.06
CA SER A 7 -0.77 -4.11 -5.40
C SER A 7 -1.16 -3.80 -6.84
N LEU A 8 -1.85 -2.68 -7.05
CA LEU A 8 -2.22 -2.17 -8.36
C LEU A 8 -2.06 -0.66 -8.48
N THR A 9 -1.72 -0.18 -9.67
CA THR A 9 -1.66 1.25 -9.98
C THR A 9 -2.99 1.72 -10.55
N LEU A 10 -3.57 2.76 -9.96
CA LEU A 10 -4.84 3.33 -10.38
C LEU A 10 -4.80 4.86 -10.33
N ARG A 11 -5.76 5.52 -10.99
CA ARG A 11 -5.94 6.96 -10.87
C ARG A 11 -6.70 7.30 -9.59
N SER A 12 -6.44 8.45 -8.99
CA SER A 12 -7.09 8.84 -7.72
C SER A 12 -8.62 8.93 -7.78
N ASP A 13 -9.22 9.16 -8.95
CA ASP A 13 -10.68 9.14 -9.13
C ASP A 13 -11.30 7.74 -8.97
N GLN A 14 -10.51 6.68 -9.10
CA GLN A 14 -10.93 5.28 -8.95
C GLN A 14 -10.69 4.74 -7.54
N GLN A 15 -9.90 5.45 -6.73
CA GLN A 15 -9.33 4.95 -5.48
C GLN A 15 -10.41 4.48 -4.49
N GLU A 16 -11.39 5.33 -4.15
CA GLU A 16 -12.43 4.99 -3.16
C GLU A 16 -13.24 3.75 -3.53
N SER A 17 -13.61 3.63 -4.81
CA SER A 17 -14.41 2.50 -5.29
C SER A 17 -13.63 1.18 -5.23
N VAL A 18 -12.33 1.23 -5.52
CA VAL A 18 -11.46 0.05 -5.51
C VAL A 18 -11.10 -0.35 -4.08
N GLU A 19 -10.84 0.62 -3.20
CA GLU A 19 -10.64 0.38 -1.77
C GLU A 19 -11.85 -0.33 -1.16
N ALA A 20 -13.06 0.22 -1.34
CA ALA A 20 -14.28 -0.39 -0.81
C ALA A 20 -14.49 -1.82 -1.33
N ALA A 21 -14.24 -2.07 -2.61
CA ALA A 21 -14.36 -3.41 -3.17
C ALA A 21 -13.32 -4.39 -2.59
N LEU A 22 -12.10 -3.93 -2.34
CA LEU A 22 -11.05 -4.75 -1.73
C LEU A 22 -11.37 -5.06 -0.26
N GLU A 23 -11.90 -4.10 0.50
CA GLU A 23 -12.41 -4.31 1.85
C GLU A 23 -13.54 -5.34 1.86
N ASP A 24 -14.51 -5.24 0.95
CA ASP A 24 -15.64 -6.17 0.84
C ASP A 24 -15.21 -7.63 0.55
N VAL A 25 -14.10 -7.82 -0.18
CA VAL A 25 -13.54 -9.15 -0.47
C VAL A 25 -12.49 -9.61 0.55
N GLY A 26 -12.33 -8.89 1.65
CA GLY A 26 -11.57 -9.33 2.81
C GLY A 26 -10.17 -8.73 2.96
N ALA A 27 -9.91 -7.55 2.38
CA ALA A 27 -8.68 -6.82 2.67
C ALA A 27 -8.64 -6.45 4.16
N LEU A 28 -7.51 -6.74 4.81
CA LEU A 28 -7.25 -6.44 6.21
C LEU A 28 -6.76 -5.01 6.42
N SER A 29 -6.13 -4.45 5.38
CA SER A 29 -5.65 -3.07 5.33
C SER A 29 -5.43 -2.65 3.89
N VAL A 30 -5.67 -1.38 3.60
CA VAL A 30 -5.34 -0.74 2.33
C VAL A 30 -4.35 0.40 2.59
N THR A 31 -3.30 0.47 1.78
CA THR A 31 -2.28 1.52 1.83
C THR A 31 -2.20 2.19 0.46
N LEU A 32 -2.15 3.52 0.45
CA LEU A 32 -1.98 4.32 -0.76
C LEU A 32 -0.55 4.87 -0.79
N LEU A 33 0.14 4.64 -1.91
CA LEU A 33 1.52 5.06 -2.15
C LEU A 33 1.59 5.92 -3.40
N ASP A 34 2.55 6.84 -3.46
CA ASP A 34 2.87 7.56 -4.70
C ASP A 34 3.33 6.56 -5.77
N ALA A 35 2.70 6.61 -6.95
CA ALA A 35 3.10 5.77 -8.08
C ALA A 35 4.45 6.20 -8.67
N ASP A 36 4.85 7.46 -8.46
CA ASP A 36 6.07 8.07 -8.97
C ASP A 36 7.15 8.20 -7.89
N ALA A 37 7.00 7.51 -6.75
CA ALA A 37 7.98 7.50 -5.66
C ALA A 37 9.39 7.16 -6.16
N ASP A 38 10.40 7.89 -5.69
CA ASP A 38 11.81 7.74 -6.08
C ASP A 38 12.09 8.01 -7.58
N THR A 39 11.15 8.65 -8.30
CA THR A 39 11.33 9.09 -9.69
C THR A 39 11.48 10.61 -9.82
N SER A 40 11.77 11.10 -11.04
CA SER A 40 11.80 12.54 -11.31
C SER A 40 10.42 13.20 -11.25
N ASP A 41 9.34 12.42 -11.32
CA ASP A 41 7.97 12.90 -11.42
C ASP A 41 7.24 12.89 -10.05
N GLU A 42 7.91 12.42 -8.99
CA GLU A 42 7.42 12.38 -7.60
C GLU A 42 6.84 13.73 -7.17
N GLN A 43 5.64 13.72 -6.57
CA GLN A 43 4.97 14.93 -6.10
C GLN A 43 4.79 14.90 -4.59
N ALA A 44 5.36 15.87 -3.88
CA ALA A 44 5.14 15.96 -2.43
C ALA A 44 3.73 16.45 -2.10
N ILE A 45 3.00 15.66 -1.32
CA ILE A 45 1.78 16.13 -0.65
C ILE A 45 2.19 16.84 0.64
N LEU A 46 1.98 18.16 0.69
CA LEU A 46 2.25 19.00 1.85
C LEU A 46 1.06 19.02 2.82
N GLU A 47 1.17 19.81 3.89
CA GLU A 47 0.09 19.98 4.87
C GLU A 47 -1.21 20.46 4.19
N PRO A 48 -2.25 19.62 4.13
CA PRO A 48 -3.51 19.97 3.49
C PRO A 48 -4.34 20.87 4.41
N ALA A 49 -5.35 21.54 3.87
CA ALA A 49 -6.28 22.28 4.71
C ALA A 49 -7.11 21.32 5.60
N VAL A 50 -7.73 21.88 6.64
CA VAL A 50 -8.54 21.10 7.58
C VAL A 50 -9.67 20.38 6.83
N GLY A 51 -9.66 19.05 6.89
CA GLY A 51 -10.66 18.18 6.26
C GLY A 51 -10.34 17.78 4.83
N GLU A 52 -9.20 18.20 4.28
CA GLU A 52 -8.72 17.75 2.97
C GLU A 52 -7.85 16.50 3.11
N THR A 53 -7.95 15.59 2.15
CA THR A 53 -7.11 14.39 2.02
C THR A 53 -6.70 14.26 0.56
N PRO A 54 -5.80 15.13 0.06
CA PRO A 54 -5.36 15.07 -1.31
C PRO A 54 -4.65 13.74 -1.58
N LEU A 55 -4.80 13.24 -2.80
CA LEU A 55 -4.09 12.08 -3.33
C LEU A 55 -3.24 12.49 -4.52
N TRP A 56 -2.23 11.67 -4.84
CA TRP A 56 -1.50 11.76 -6.09
C TRP A 56 -2.41 11.52 -7.30
N SER A 57 -2.01 12.00 -8.48
CA SER A 57 -2.81 11.78 -9.70
C SER A 57 -2.97 10.29 -10.03
N GLN A 58 -1.91 9.52 -9.76
CA GLN A 58 -1.90 8.07 -9.76
C GLN A 58 -1.34 7.58 -8.43
N VAL A 59 -1.92 6.51 -7.92
CA VAL A 59 -1.49 5.87 -6.67
C VAL A 59 -1.27 4.39 -6.91
N VAL A 60 -0.31 3.83 -6.18
CA VAL A 60 -0.26 2.38 -5.97
C VAL A 60 -1.11 2.08 -4.75
N LEU A 61 -2.20 1.34 -4.97
CA LEU A 61 -3.03 0.79 -3.90
C LEU A 61 -2.49 -0.59 -3.55
N ALA A 62 -2.03 -0.76 -2.31
CA ALA A 62 -1.56 -2.02 -1.75
C ALA A 62 -2.55 -2.53 -0.69
N ALA A 63 -3.16 -3.69 -0.94
CA ALA A 63 -4.12 -4.33 -0.06
C ALA A 63 -3.55 -5.62 0.54
N LEU A 64 -3.61 -5.75 1.86
CA LEU A 64 -3.11 -6.90 2.61
C LEU A 64 -4.24 -7.88 2.88
N PHE A 65 -3.96 -9.17 2.74
CA PHE A 65 -4.90 -10.29 2.89
C PHE A 65 -4.25 -11.44 3.67
N GLU A 66 -5.09 -12.36 4.14
CA GLU A 66 -4.63 -13.66 4.66
C GLU A 66 -3.90 -14.45 3.56
N ALA A 67 -2.89 -15.25 3.94
CA ALA A 67 -2.02 -15.96 2.98
C ALA A 67 -2.76 -16.90 2.02
N ASP A 68 -3.89 -17.47 2.45
CA ASP A 68 -4.68 -18.45 1.72
C ASP A 68 -5.80 -17.82 0.86
N THR A 69 -5.84 -16.49 0.77
CA THR A 69 -6.80 -15.76 -0.05
C THR A 69 -6.67 -16.12 -1.54
N ASP A 70 -7.81 -16.34 -2.20
CA ASP A 70 -7.86 -16.74 -3.61
C ASP A 70 -7.48 -15.58 -4.55
N ARG A 71 -6.25 -15.64 -5.06
CA ARG A 71 -5.70 -14.67 -6.03
C ARG A 71 -6.55 -14.58 -7.30
N SER A 72 -7.09 -15.70 -7.79
CA SER A 72 -7.89 -15.70 -9.03
C SER A 72 -9.23 -15.01 -8.82
N GLY A 73 -9.86 -15.22 -7.67
CA GLY A 73 -11.06 -14.49 -7.26
C GLY A 73 -10.83 -12.98 -7.18
N LEU A 74 -9.70 -12.55 -6.58
CA LEU A 74 -9.35 -11.13 -6.50
C LEU A 74 -9.16 -10.49 -7.89
N VAL A 75 -8.44 -11.15 -8.80
CA VAL A 75 -8.26 -10.66 -10.17
C VAL A 75 -9.60 -10.58 -10.91
N HIS A 76 -10.50 -11.54 -10.70
CA HIS A 76 -11.82 -11.51 -11.31
C HIS A 76 -12.66 -10.32 -10.85
N VAL A 77 -12.71 -10.05 -9.54
CA VAL A 77 -13.43 -8.90 -8.99
C VAL A 77 -12.86 -7.58 -9.51
N LEU A 78 -11.53 -7.46 -9.55
CA LEU A 78 -10.87 -6.27 -10.10
C LEU A 78 -11.15 -6.08 -11.59
N GLY A 79 -11.22 -7.16 -12.37
CA GLY A 79 -11.55 -7.08 -13.80
C GLY A 79 -12.99 -6.61 -14.06
N GLU A 80 -13.94 -6.95 -13.20
CA GLU A 80 -15.31 -6.46 -13.29
C GLU A 80 -15.41 -4.97 -12.89
N LEU A 81 -14.64 -4.55 -11.88
CA LEU A 81 -14.66 -3.18 -11.37
C LEU A 81 -13.87 -2.21 -12.25
N LEU A 82 -12.77 -2.66 -12.83
CA LEU A 82 -11.86 -1.89 -13.66
C LEU A 82 -11.65 -2.61 -15.00
N PRO A 83 -12.58 -2.46 -15.97
CA PRO A 83 -12.48 -3.15 -17.26
C PRO A 83 -11.25 -2.76 -18.10
N GLU A 84 -10.66 -1.60 -17.82
CA GLU A 84 -9.45 -1.09 -18.47
C GLU A 84 -8.15 -1.56 -17.80
N LEU A 85 -8.24 -2.24 -16.64
CA LEU A 85 -7.08 -2.70 -15.89
C LEU A 85 -6.43 -3.88 -16.62
N GLU A 86 -5.18 -3.68 -17.06
CA GLU A 86 -4.42 -4.76 -17.66
C GLU A 86 -3.88 -5.70 -16.57
N PRO A 87 -3.78 -7.02 -16.83
CA PRO A 87 -3.27 -7.98 -15.85
C PRO A 87 -1.87 -7.64 -15.30
N ASP A 88 -1.02 -7.02 -16.12
CA ASP A 88 0.34 -6.62 -15.75
C ASP A 88 0.36 -5.45 -14.73
N GLN A 89 -0.77 -4.78 -14.53
CA GLN A 89 -0.93 -3.73 -13.51
C GLN A 89 -1.31 -4.30 -12.14
N ILE A 90 -1.58 -5.60 -12.03
CA ILE A 90 -1.83 -6.29 -10.76
C ILE A 90 -0.61 -7.12 -10.40
N SER A 91 -0.09 -6.90 -9.20
CA SER A 91 1.01 -7.67 -8.66
C SER A 91 0.63 -8.30 -7.32
N PHE A 92 1.22 -9.47 -7.04
CA PHE A 92 1.05 -10.15 -5.76
C PHE A 92 2.42 -10.39 -5.15
N ARG A 93 2.55 -10.15 -3.85
CA ARG A 93 3.73 -10.54 -3.07
C ARG A 93 3.35 -11.16 -1.74
N GLU A 94 4.23 -12.03 -1.26
CA GLU A 94 4.11 -12.59 0.08
C GLU A 94 4.88 -11.71 1.08
N VAL A 95 4.22 -11.33 2.16
CA VAL A 95 4.80 -10.51 3.22
C VAL A 95 4.97 -11.40 4.45
N ALA A 96 6.22 -11.70 4.79
CA ALA A 96 6.52 -12.49 5.98
C ALA A 96 6.08 -11.76 7.25
N ASP A 97 5.43 -12.48 8.16
CA ASP A 97 5.17 -12.00 9.51
C ASP A 97 6.50 -11.93 10.27
N GLN A 98 6.95 -10.70 10.50
CA GLN A 98 8.20 -10.41 11.19
C GLN A 98 7.90 -9.81 12.55
N ASP A 99 8.64 -10.25 13.57
CA ASP A 99 8.66 -9.59 14.87
C ASP A 99 9.46 -8.29 14.75
N TRP A 100 8.78 -7.23 14.34
CA TRP A 100 9.36 -5.90 14.15
C TRP A 100 10.03 -5.35 15.40
N THR A 101 9.57 -5.74 16.61
CA THR A 101 10.21 -5.34 17.87
C THR A 101 11.63 -5.86 17.95
N ARG A 102 11.84 -7.10 17.50
CA ARG A 102 13.16 -7.74 17.54
C ARG A 102 14.05 -7.33 16.36
N VAL A 103 13.49 -7.22 15.16
CA VAL A 103 14.24 -6.83 13.95
C VAL A 103 14.78 -5.40 14.07
N TRP A 104 14.01 -4.48 14.66
CA TRP A 104 14.45 -3.10 14.83
C TRP A 104 15.57 -2.96 15.88
N MET A 105 15.60 -3.81 16.91
CA MET A 105 16.67 -3.80 17.92
C MET A 105 18.06 -4.11 17.35
N ASP A 106 18.14 -4.94 16.31
CA ASP A 106 19.42 -5.24 15.64
C ASP A 106 19.98 -4.04 14.86
N GLN A 107 19.10 -3.10 14.46
CA GLN A 107 19.47 -1.90 13.70
C GLN A 107 19.55 -0.65 14.57
N PHE A 108 19.00 -0.68 15.78
CA PHE A 108 19.01 0.46 16.69
C PHE A 108 20.42 0.74 17.21
N ARG A 109 20.94 1.91 16.89
CA ARG A 109 22.15 2.46 17.50
C ARG A 109 21.79 3.70 18.31
N PRO A 110 22.25 3.82 19.57
CA PRO A 110 22.08 5.04 20.34
C PRO A 110 22.59 6.25 19.55
N MET A 111 21.78 7.31 19.49
CA MET A 111 22.12 8.53 18.78
C MET A 111 22.41 9.62 19.80
N GLN A 112 23.64 10.13 19.78
CA GLN A 112 24.08 11.14 20.73
C GLN A 112 23.48 12.53 20.42
N PHE A 113 22.39 12.89 21.08
CA PHE A 113 21.78 14.23 21.01
C PHE A 113 22.39 15.19 22.04
N GLY A 114 23.69 15.45 21.91
CA GLY A 114 24.41 16.44 22.73
C GLY A 114 25.45 15.82 23.67
N ARG A 115 26.15 16.65 24.46
CA ARG A 115 27.35 16.21 25.20
C ARG A 115 27.12 15.08 26.22
N ARG A 116 25.89 14.91 26.73
CA ARG A 116 25.54 13.92 27.77
C ARG A 116 24.22 13.20 27.51
N LEU A 117 23.58 13.40 26.36
CA LEU A 117 22.34 12.73 25.97
C LEU A 117 22.68 11.74 24.85
N TRP A 118 22.33 10.48 25.05
CA TRP A 118 22.61 9.34 24.16
C TRP A 118 21.33 8.57 23.89
#